data_AF-A0A9R1PI45-F1
#
_entry.id   AF-A0A9R1PI45-F1
#
_cell.length_a   1.000
_cell.length_b   1.000
_cell.length_c   1.000
_cell.angle_alpha   90.00
_cell.angle_beta   90.00
_cell.angle_gamma   90.00
#
_symmetry.space_group_name_H-M   'P 1'
#
loop_
_entity.id
_entity.type
_entity.pdbx_description
1 polymer ?
#
loop_
_entity_poly.entity_id
_entity_poly.type
_entity_poly.pdbx_seq_one_letter_code
_entity_poly.pdbx_strand_id
1 'polypeptide(L)'
;MEEGAAGGGGGGGGGVAVAGDRSSFVIGLIENRAKEVGVAAFDLRSASLHLSQYIETSCSYQNTKTLLHFYDPNTVIVPPNKTAADGMVGVSELVDKNYQASKKVTMARGCFDDTKGAVMVKNLSARDPSALGLDTYCKQYYLCLAAASATIKW
;
A
#
# COMPACT_ATOMS: atom_id res chain seq x y z
N MET A 1 -16.83 18.05 -62.40
CA MET A 1 -17.85 19.09 -62.21
C MET A 1 -18.55 18.73 -60.92
N GLU A 2 -18.02 19.16 -59.77
CA GLU A 2 -18.30 20.47 -59.09
C GLU A 2 -19.79 20.59 -58.75
N GLU A 3 -20.24 20.95 -57.54
CA GLU A 3 -19.72 21.75 -56.41
C GLU A 3 -20.17 21.09 -55.07
N GLY A 4 -19.85 21.50 -53.85
CA GLY A 4 -19.49 22.79 -53.27
C GLY A 4 -19.52 22.69 -51.72
N ALA A 5 -18.92 23.69 -51.07
CA ALA A 5 -18.40 23.70 -49.70
C ALA A 5 -19.37 24.11 -48.58
N ALA A 6 -19.00 23.78 -47.32
CA ALA A 6 -19.14 24.55 -46.06
C ALA A 6 -18.91 23.56 -44.89
N GLY A 7 -18.12 23.78 -43.84
CA GLY A 7 -17.97 24.99 -43.03
C GLY A 7 -18.61 24.73 -41.64
N GLY A 8 -17.83 24.81 -40.56
CA GLY A 8 -18.32 24.71 -39.17
C GLY A 8 -17.38 23.84 -38.34
N GLY A 9 -16.48 24.41 -37.55
CA GLY A 9 -16.82 24.93 -36.23
C GLY A 9 -16.51 23.82 -35.22
N GLY A 10 -15.35 23.88 -34.56
CA GLY A 10 -15.32 24.54 -33.26
C GLY A 10 -15.79 23.57 -32.19
N GLY A 11 -14.86 22.80 -31.65
CA GLY A 11 -15.17 21.80 -30.63
C GLY A 11 -13.92 21.13 -30.08
N GLY A 12 -12.86 21.92 -29.87
CA GLY A 12 -11.76 21.54 -28.98
C GLY A 12 -12.31 21.47 -27.56
N GLY A 13 -13.12 20.46 -27.28
CA GLY A 13 -13.41 20.01 -25.94
C GLY A 13 -12.12 19.45 -25.40
N GLY A 14 -11.23 20.35 -24.95
CA GLY A 14 -10.21 20.02 -23.98
C GLY A 14 -10.98 19.47 -22.80
N GLY A 15 -11.15 18.15 -22.80
CA GLY A 15 -11.62 17.41 -21.65
C GLY A 15 -10.69 17.84 -20.54
N VAL A 16 -11.20 18.69 -19.65
CA VAL A 16 -10.65 18.80 -18.31
C VAL A 16 -10.72 17.35 -17.84
N ALA A 17 -9.59 16.67 -17.88
CA ALA A 17 -9.44 15.43 -17.15
C ALA A 17 -9.80 15.86 -15.74
N VAL A 18 -11.02 15.55 -15.32
CA VAL A 18 -11.40 15.60 -13.93
C VAL A 18 -10.32 14.73 -13.31
N ALA A 19 -9.40 15.36 -12.59
CA ALA A 19 -8.44 14.65 -11.79
C ALA A 19 -9.31 13.97 -10.74
N GLY A 20 -9.88 12.81 -11.12
CA GLY A 20 -10.67 11.98 -10.25
C GLY A 20 -9.84 11.80 -9.01
N ASP A 21 -10.45 12.04 -7.86
CA ASP A 21 -9.79 12.08 -6.56
C ASP A 21 -8.94 10.82 -6.45
N ARG A 22 -7.63 10.97 -6.70
CA ARG A 22 -6.71 9.84 -6.67
C ARG A 22 -6.73 9.38 -5.22
N SER A 23 -6.81 8.06 -5.01
CA SER A 23 -6.74 7.51 -3.67
C SER A 23 -5.59 8.14 -2.89
N SER A 24 -5.83 8.49 -1.63
CA SER A 24 -4.83 9.08 -0.73
C SER A 24 -4.02 8.01 0.02
N PHE A 25 -4.28 6.73 -0.25
CA PHE A 25 -3.65 5.64 0.46
C PHE A 25 -2.25 5.32 -0.05
N VAL A 26 -1.33 5.20 0.90
CA VAL A 26 -0.01 4.60 0.73
C VAL A 26 0.04 3.35 1.58
N ILE A 27 0.43 2.21 1.00
CA ILE A 27 0.47 0.94 1.71
C ILE A 27 1.89 0.39 1.75
N GLY A 28 2.38 0.13 2.96
CA GLY A 28 3.56 -0.72 3.17
C GLY A 28 3.15 -2.18 3.31
N LEU A 29 3.86 -3.06 2.61
CA LEU A 29 3.67 -4.51 2.68
C LEU A 29 5.00 -5.21 2.94
N ILE A 30 5.00 -6.14 3.88
CA ILE A 30 6.10 -7.07 4.12
C ILE A 30 5.57 -8.44 4.48
N GLU A 31 6.30 -9.47 4.10
CA GLU A 31 6.00 -10.85 4.47
C GLU A 31 7.19 -11.54 5.13
N ASN A 32 6.90 -12.57 5.91
CA ASN A 32 7.91 -13.48 6.44
C ASN A 32 7.90 -14.84 5.71
N ARG A 33 8.74 -15.77 6.21
CA ARG A 33 8.85 -17.10 5.62
C ARG A 33 7.62 -18.00 5.83
N ALA A 34 6.79 -17.68 6.82
CA ALA A 34 5.57 -18.42 7.14
C ALA A 34 4.33 -17.86 6.42
N LYS A 35 4.52 -17.01 5.40
CA LYS A 35 3.45 -16.28 4.69
C LYS A 35 2.58 -15.41 5.59
N GLU A 36 3.12 -15.01 6.73
CA GLU A 36 2.52 -13.95 7.50
C GLU A 36 2.84 -12.63 6.80
N VAL A 37 1.81 -11.82 6.59
CA VAL A 37 1.88 -10.54 5.89
C VAL A 37 1.56 -9.44 6.90
N GLY A 38 2.43 -8.43 6.96
CA GLY A 38 2.19 -7.18 7.65
C GLY A 38 1.82 -6.08 6.67
N VAL A 39 0.76 -5.34 6.99
CA VAL A 39 0.21 -4.24 6.20
C VAL A 39 0.15 -2.99 7.07
N ALA A 40 0.62 -1.88 6.52
CA ALA A 40 0.41 -0.55 7.08
C ALA A 40 -0.19 0.36 6.00
N ALA A 41 -1.49 0.60 6.09
CA ALA A 41 -2.23 1.45 5.16
C ALA A 41 -2.39 2.84 5.76
N PHE A 42 -1.75 3.82 5.13
CA PHE A 42 -1.74 5.20 5.59
C PHE A 42 -2.60 6.06 4.66
N ASP A 43 -3.70 6.59 5.19
CA ASP A 43 -4.48 7.61 4.51
C ASP A 43 -3.86 8.98 4.75
N LEU A 44 -3.23 9.54 3.71
CA LEU A 44 -2.60 10.85 3.77
C LEU A 44 -3.61 11.98 3.96
N ARG A 45 -4.89 11.78 3.60
CA ARG A 45 -5.92 12.82 3.69
C ARG A 45 -6.44 12.99 5.12
N SER A 46 -6.67 11.89 5.82
CA SER A 46 -7.16 11.88 7.20
C SER A 46 -6.05 11.76 8.26
N ALA A 47 -4.81 11.50 7.84
CA ALA A 47 -3.70 11.14 8.70
C ALA A 47 -3.98 9.90 9.58
N SER A 48 -4.80 8.95 9.09
CA SER A 48 -5.10 7.69 9.78
C SER A 48 -4.22 6.55 9.29
N LEU A 49 -3.60 5.82 10.22
CA LEU A 49 -2.80 4.64 9.93
C LEU A 49 -3.52 3.37 10.38
N HIS A 50 -3.83 2.49 9.44
CA HIS A 50 -4.43 1.18 9.72
C HIS A 50 -3.37 0.08 9.64
N LEU A 51 -3.22 -0.66 10.73
CA LEU A 51 -2.28 -1.78 10.84
C LEU A 51 -3.04 -3.10 10.74
N SER A 52 -2.54 -4.03 9.95
CA SER A 52 -3.12 -5.37 9.83
C SER A 52 -2.02 -6.42 9.65
N GLN A 53 -2.17 -7.55 10.34
CA GLN A 53 -1.25 -8.68 10.19
C GLN A 53 -2.06 -9.97 10.16
N TYR A 54 -1.77 -10.84 9.21
CA TYR A 54 -2.48 -12.09 9.01
C TYR A 54 -1.60 -13.11 8.31
N ILE A 55 -1.94 -14.39 8.46
CA ILE A 55 -1.29 -15.47 7.71
C ILE A 55 -2.05 -15.64 6.40
N GLU A 56 -1.32 -15.64 5.29
CA GLU A 56 -1.86 -16.02 4.01
C GLU A 56 -1.89 -17.55 3.89
N THR A 57 -3.09 -18.11 3.86
CA THR A 57 -3.31 -19.57 3.80
C THR A 57 -3.18 -20.13 2.39
N SER A 58 -3.22 -19.27 1.35
CA SER A 58 -3.18 -19.64 -0.06
C SER A 58 -1.98 -19.04 -0.79
N CYS A 59 -1.43 -19.75 -1.78
CA CYS A 59 -0.39 -19.21 -2.67
C CYS A 59 -0.88 -18.09 -3.59
N SER A 60 -2.19 -17.80 -3.62
CA SER A 60 -2.78 -16.77 -4.48
C SER A 60 -2.93 -15.40 -3.82
N TYR A 61 -2.57 -15.28 -2.53
CA TYR A 61 -2.60 -14.03 -1.75
C TYR A 61 -3.95 -13.31 -1.75
N GLN A 62 -5.04 -14.04 -1.54
CA GLN A 62 -6.39 -13.45 -1.64
C GLN A 62 -6.64 -12.41 -0.56
N ASN A 63 -6.20 -12.65 0.68
CA ASN A 63 -6.41 -11.68 1.77
C ASN A 63 -5.70 -10.36 1.46
N THR A 64 -4.47 -10.46 0.96
CA THR A 64 -3.68 -9.28 0.55
C THR A 64 -4.30 -8.56 -0.64
N LYS A 65 -4.80 -9.31 -1.64
CA LYS A 65 -5.50 -8.72 -2.79
C LYS A 65 -6.78 -8.00 -2.39
N THR A 66 -7.58 -8.60 -1.50
CA THR A 66 -8.80 -7.99 -0.98
C THR A 66 -8.50 -6.68 -0.26
N LEU A 67 -7.47 -6.62 0.59
CA LEU A 67 -7.08 -5.38 1.26
C LEU A 67 -6.56 -4.32 0.29
N LEU A 68 -5.73 -4.70 -0.68
CA LEU A 68 -5.24 -3.78 -1.70
C LEU A 68 -6.40 -3.22 -2.55
N HIS A 69 -7.40 -4.04 -2.87
CA HIS A 69 -8.59 -3.59 -3.59
C HIS A 69 -9.46 -2.67 -2.72
N PHE A 70 -9.61 -2.97 -1.43
CA PHE A 70 -10.39 -2.17 -0.49
C PHE A 70 -9.80 -0.76 -0.30
N TYR A 71 -8.48 -0.64 -0.14
CA TYR A 71 -7.82 0.64 0.08
C TYR A 71 -7.48 1.39 -1.22
N ASP A 72 -7.47 0.69 -2.36
CA ASP A 72 -7.14 1.23 -3.69
C ASP A 72 -5.89 2.13 -3.66
N PRO A 73 -4.71 1.67 -3.20
CA PRO A 73 -3.59 2.55 -2.91
C PRO A 73 -3.01 3.22 -4.16
N ASN A 74 -2.62 4.49 -4.03
CA ASN A 74 -1.86 5.16 -5.09
C ASN A 74 -0.40 4.69 -5.13
N THR A 75 0.14 4.23 -3.98
CA THR A 75 1.53 3.83 -3.82
C THR A 75 1.60 2.58 -2.93
N VAL A 76 2.39 1.60 -3.36
CA VAL A 76 2.66 0.38 -2.59
C VAL A 76 4.16 0.23 -2.36
N ILE A 77 4.57 0.21 -1.09
CA ILE A 77 5.96 0.13 -0.65
C ILE A 77 6.26 -1.33 -0.25
N VAL A 78 7.27 -1.93 -0.86
CA VAL A 78 7.64 -3.34 -0.64
C VAL A 78 9.16 -3.52 -0.49
N PRO A 79 9.63 -4.61 0.15
CA PRO A 79 11.03 -5.00 0.08
C PRO A 79 11.43 -5.48 -1.34
N PRO A 80 12.74 -5.54 -1.67
CA PRO A 80 13.22 -5.98 -2.98
C PRO A 80 13.02 -7.47 -3.27
N ASN A 81 12.61 -8.26 -2.27
CA ASN A 81 12.47 -9.71 -2.41
C ASN A 81 11.27 -10.05 -3.30
N LYS A 82 11.54 -10.71 -4.44
CA LYS A 82 10.50 -11.13 -5.40
C LYS A 82 9.86 -12.48 -5.07
N THR A 83 10.56 -13.31 -4.31
CA THR A 83 10.13 -14.66 -3.96
C THR A 83 9.85 -14.77 -2.46
N ALA A 84 8.75 -15.45 -2.13
CA ALA A 84 8.47 -15.92 -0.79
C ALA A 84 9.42 -17.07 -0.43
N ALA A 85 9.45 -17.45 0.85
CA ALA A 85 10.40 -18.44 1.35
C ALA A 85 10.20 -19.86 0.81
N ASP A 86 9.02 -20.15 0.28
CA ASP A 86 8.68 -21.41 -0.41
C ASP A 86 9.03 -21.38 -1.91
N GLY A 87 9.68 -20.32 -2.39
CA GLY A 87 10.01 -20.13 -3.81
C GLY A 87 8.83 -19.66 -4.66
N MET A 88 7.65 -19.43 -4.05
CA MET A 88 6.48 -18.91 -4.74
C MET A 88 6.57 -17.38 -4.88
N VAL A 89 5.65 -16.82 -5.67
CA VAL A 89 5.45 -15.38 -5.82
C VAL A 89 5.29 -14.73 -4.45
N GLY A 90 6.15 -13.78 -4.11
CA GLY A 90 6.03 -13.00 -2.87
C GLY A 90 5.18 -11.75 -3.05
N VAL A 91 4.93 -11.00 -1.97
CA VAL A 91 4.14 -9.75 -1.99
C VAL A 91 4.69 -8.71 -2.97
N SER A 92 6.01 -8.65 -3.21
CA SER A 92 6.60 -7.71 -4.17
C SER A 92 6.17 -8.04 -5.61
N GLU A 93 6.22 -9.31 -5.99
CA GLU A 93 5.87 -9.79 -7.33
C GLU A 93 4.33 -9.82 -7.53
N LEU A 94 3.57 -10.03 -6.46
CA LEU A 94 2.10 -9.84 -6.46
C LEU A 94 1.72 -8.43 -6.94
N VAL A 95 2.37 -7.41 -6.38
CA VAL A 95 2.13 -6.00 -6.73
C VAL A 95 2.46 -5.75 -8.21
N ASP A 96 3.57 -6.29 -8.71
CA ASP A 96 3.96 -6.16 -10.13
C ASP A 96 2.91 -6.74 -11.09
N LYS A 97 2.28 -7.86 -10.71
CA LYS A 97 1.33 -8.58 -11.56
C LYS A 97 -0.09 -8.01 -11.51
N ASN A 98 -0.51 -7.48 -10.36
CA ASN A 98 -1.92 -7.21 -10.10
C ASN A 98 -2.24 -5.72 -9.88
N TYR A 99 -1.25 -4.86 -9.63
CA TYR A 99 -1.47 -3.47 -9.22
C TYR A 99 -0.59 -2.49 -10.02
N GLN A 100 -0.54 -2.66 -11.33
CA GLN A 100 0.28 -1.84 -12.25
C GLN A 100 -0.15 -0.37 -12.31
N ALA A 101 -1.40 -0.06 -11.94
CA ALA A 101 -1.89 1.32 -11.84
C ALA A 101 -1.32 2.07 -10.63
N SER A 102 -0.93 1.34 -9.57
CA SER A 102 -0.33 1.90 -8.37
C SER A 102 1.18 2.07 -8.54
N LYS A 103 1.74 3.15 -8.01
CA LYS A 103 3.20 3.32 -7.97
C LYS A 103 3.81 2.31 -7.00
N LYS A 104 4.59 1.36 -7.52
CA LYS A 104 5.40 0.50 -6.66
C LYS A 104 6.70 1.21 -6.25
N VAL A 105 6.99 1.19 -4.96
CA VAL A 105 8.24 1.69 -4.38
C VAL A 105 8.97 0.54 -3.69
N THR A 106 10.21 0.29 -4.10
CA THR A 106 11.04 -0.73 -3.46
C THR A 106 11.97 -0.06 -2.46
N MET A 107 11.88 -0.43 -1.18
CA MET A 107 12.79 0.04 -0.12
C MET A 107 13.63 -1.11 0.41
N ALA A 108 14.85 -0.82 0.88
CA ALA A 108 15.70 -1.83 1.47
C ALA A 108 15.00 -2.54 2.64
N ARG A 109 15.22 -3.84 2.83
CA ARG A 109 14.58 -4.61 3.91
C ARG A 109 14.84 -4.01 5.31
N GLY A 110 15.98 -3.35 5.51
CA GLY A 110 16.29 -2.63 6.76
C GLY A 110 15.42 -1.41 7.05
N CYS A 111 14.64 -0.93 6.07
CA CYS A 111 13.62 0.11 6.29
C CYS A 111 12.37 -0.47 6.99
N PHE A 112 12.14 -1.77 6.87
CA PHE A 112 11.06 -2.50 7.50
C PHE A 112 11.52 -3.02 8.87
N ASP A 113 11.50 -2.12 9.85
CA ASP A 113 12.02 -2.32 11.20
C ASP A 113 10.87 -2.15 12.19
N ASP A 114 10.47 -3.26 12.81
CA ASP A 114 9.35 -3.34 13.74
C ASP A 114 9.56 -2.48 14.99
N THR A 115 10.79 -2.45 15.49
CA THR A 115 11.16 -1.63 16.66
C THR A 115 11.02 -0.14 16.34
N LYS A 116 11.55 0.31 15.20
CA LYS A 116 11.38 1.70 14.75
C LYS A 116 9.91 2.01 14.46
N GLY A 117 9.18 1.07 13.87
CA GLY A 117 7.76 1.19 13.58
C GLY A 117 6.93 1.39 14.85
N ALA A 118 7.17 0.58 15.88
CA ALA A 118 6.53 0.69 17.18
C ALA A 118 6.74 2.08 17.81
N VAL A 119 7.99 2.58 17.79
CA VAL A 119 8.33 3.91 18.29
C VAL A 119 7.62 5.00 17.49
N MET A 120 7.59 4.90 16.17
CA MET A 120 6.91 5.88 15.31
C MET A 120 5.41 5.93 15.58
N VAL A 121 4.76 4.78 15.61
CA VAL A 121 3.32 4.69 15.88
C VAL A 121 3.00 5.26 17.26
N LYS A 122 3.78 4.93 18.30
CA LYS A 122 3.62 5.46 19.66
C LYS A 122 3.80 6.98 19.75
N ASN A 123 4.73 7.54 18.97
CA ASN A 123 5.05 8.96 19.03
C ASN A 123 4.12 9.84 18.17
N LEU A 124 3.57 9.27 17.09
CA LEU A 124 2.73 9.99 16.12
C LEU A 124 1.23 9.77 16.34
N SER A 125 0.83 8.76 17.11
CA SER A 125 -0.57 8.53 17.42
C SER A 125 -1.17 9.67 18.23
N ALA A 126 -2.46 9.93 18.01
CA ALA A 126 -3.23 10.78 18.90
C ALA A 126 -3.15 10.22 20.34
N ARG A 127 -3.20 11.11 21.34
CA ARG A 127 -3.13 10.75 22.78
C ARG A 127 -4.40 10.07 23.30
N ASP A 128 -5.11 9.35 22.45
CA ASP A 128 -6.29 8.59 22.78
C ASP A 128 -5.88 7.18 23.26
N PRO A 129 -6.29 6.72 24.45
CA PRO A 129 -6.02 5.37 24.95
C PRO A 129 -6.47 4.22 24.03
N SER A 130 -7.33 4.48 23.04
CA SER A 130 -7.71 3.50 22.02
C SER A 130 -6.58 3.13 21.04
N ALA A 131 -5.52 3.94 20.96
CA ALA A 131 -4.66 4.00 19.79
C ALA A 131 -3.60 2.89 19.66
N LEU A 132 -3.39 2.01 20.66
CA LEU A 132 -2.73 0.69 20.58
C LEU A 132 -2.27 0.29 21.99
N GLY A 133 -2.66 -0.90 22.45
CA GLY A 133 -2.03 -1.57 23.60
C GLY A 133 -0.63 -2.09 23.27
N LEU A 134 0.20 -1.25 22.65
CA LEU A 134 1.49 -1.62 22.04
C LEU A 134 2.41 -2.32 23.05
N ASP A 135 2.38 -1.84 24.30
CA ASP A 135 3.19 -2.37 25.39
C ASP A 135 2.87 -3.86 25.70
N THR A 136 1.69 -4.36 25.30
CA THR A 136 1.25 -5.76 25.51
C THR A 136 1.42 -6.64 24.27
N TYR A 137 1.39 -6.08 23.06
CA TYR A 137 1.24 -6.86 21.81
C TYR A 137 2.35 -6.67 20.76
N CYS A 138 3.45 -5.96 21.06
CA CYS A 138 4.55 -5.73 20.11
C CYS A 138 5.05 -7.00 19.38
N LYS A 139 5.15 -8.15 20.07
CA LYS A 139 5.59 -9.40 19.43
C LYS A 139 4.58 -9.98 18.44
N GLN A 140 3.29 -9.74 18.64
CA GLN A 140 2.23 -10.29 17.79
C GLN A 140 2.04 -9.45 16.51
N TYR A 141 2.42 -8.17 16.52
CA TYR A 141 2.18 -7.23 15.42
C TYR A 141 3.47 -6.75 14.73
N TYR A 142 4.58 -7.48 14.89
CA TYR A 142 5.89 -7.02 14.43
C TYR A 142 5.95 -6.76 12.91
N LEU A 143 5.24 -7.50 12.06
CA LEU A 143 5.29 -7.27 10.60
C LEU A 143 4.52 -6.02 10.20
N CYS A 144 3.33 -5.77 10.77
CA CYS A 144 2.62 -4.54 10.45
C CYS A 144 3.31 -3.29 11.04
N LEU A 145 4.01 -3.44 12.16
CA LEU A 145 4.90 -2.40 12.68
C LEU A 145 6.12 -2.18 11.78
N ALA A 146 6.73 -3.26 11.27
CA ALA A 146 7.81 -3.15 10.29
C ALA A 146 7.34 -2.46 9.01
N ALA A 147 6.15 -2.79 8.52
CA ALA A 147 5.51 -2.09 7.40
C ALA A 147 5.30 -0.61 7.72
N ALA A 148 4.81 -0.27 8.93
CA ALA A 148 4.62 1.11 9.35
C ALA A 148 5.92 1.92 9.33
N SER A 149 7.05 1.35 9.77
CA SER A 149 8.36 2.01 9.68
C SER A 149 8.71 2.40 8.24
N ALA A 150 8.44 1.53 7.26
CA ALA A 150 8.70 1.84 5.86
C ALA A 150 7.70 2.87 5.31
N THR A 151 6.41 2.72 5.61
CA THR A 151 5.34 3.60 5.13
C THR A 151 5.48 5.03 5.64
N ILE A 152 5.84 5.22 6.92
CA ILE A 152 5.96 6.55 7.54
C ILE A 152 7.23 7.29 7.09
N LYS A 153 8.29 6.56 6.76
CA LYS A 153 9.58 7.16 6.35
C LYS A 153 9.68 7.52 4.87
N TRP A 154 8.80 6.95 4.05
CA TRP A 154 8.77 7.18 2.61
C TRP A 154 8.43 8.63 2.29
#